data_AF-A0AAJ4R6A7-F1
#
_entry.id   AF-A0AAJ4R6A7-F1
#
_cell.length_a   1.000
_cell.length_b   1.000
_cell.length_c   1.000
_cell.angle_alpha   90.00
_cell.angle_beta   90.00
_cell.angle_gamma   90.00
#
_symmetry.space_group_name_H-M   'P 1'
#
loop_
_entity.id
_entity.type
_entity.pdbx_description
1 polymer ?
#
loop_
_entity_poly.entity_id
_entity_poly.type
_entity_poly.pdbx_seq_one_letter_code
_entity_poly.pdbx_strand_id
1 'polypeptide(L)'
;MGYVFGLFKYWIKGPFTNPIAFYIYGAGILALMNAFPHFIDGNFVQMVFQYFFIKYLPPTSVGQVIMQVIVGTLVAGLRWFVFTPR
;
A
#
# COMPACT_ATOMS: atom_id res chain seq x y z
N MET A 1 -3.08 -9.47 -24.86
CA MET A 1 -3.95 -8.63 -23.99
C MET A 1 -3.23 -7.31 -23.80
N GLY A 2 -3.89 -6.18 -24.08
CA GLY A 2 -3.26 -4.87 -23.94
C GLY A 2 -2.78 -4.62 -22.52
N TYR A 3 -1.69 -3.87 -22.38
CA TYR A 3 -1.07 -3.48 -21.10
C TYR A 3 -2.07 -2.92 -20.08
N VAL A 4 -2.97 -2.06 -20.56
CA VAL A 4 -4.03 -1.44 -19.76
C VAL A 4 -4.98 -2.51 -19.20
N PHE A 5 -5.36 -3.49 -20.01
CA PHE A 5 -6.19 -4.60 -19.56
C PHE A 5 -5.46 -5.49 -18.53
N GLY A 6 -4.15 -5.66 -18.69
CA GLY A 6 -3.29 -6.32 -17.70
C GLY A 6 -3.31 -5.62 -16.34
N LEU A 7 -3.25 -4.29 -16.32
CA LEU A 7 -3.32 -3.48 -15.10
C LEU A 7 -4.67 -3.67 -14.38
N PHE A 8 -5.78 -3.55 -15.11
CA PHE A 8 -7.12 -3.78 -14.54
C PHE A 8 -7.26 -5.20 -13.99
N LYS A 9 -6.77 -6.21 -14.72
CA LYS A 9 -6.76 -7.59 -14.24
C LYS A 9 -5.94 -7.73 -12.95
N TYR A 10 -4.82 -7.03 -12.84
CA TYR A 10 -3.97 -7.04 -11.65
C TYR A 10 -4.69 -6.42 -10.45
N TRP A 11 -5.31 -5.26 -10.61
CA TRP A 11 -6.06 -4.59 -9.54
C TRP A 11 -7.25 -5.41 -9.04
N ILE A 12 -7.95 -6.09 -9.93
CA ILE A 12 -9.11 -6.90 -9.53
C ILE A 12 -8.65 -8.23 -8.97
N LYS A 13 -7.82 -9.01 -9.68
CA LYS A 13 -7.49 -10.39 -9.27
C LYS A 13 -6.40 -10.49 -8.23
N GLY A 14 -5.44 -9.56 -8.21
CA GLY A 14 -4.31 -9.54 -7.29
C GLY A 14 -4.73 -9.73 -5.83
N PRO A 15 -5.56 -8.83 -5.27
CA PRO A 15 -5.92 -8.89 -3.85
C PRO A 15 -6.68 -10.16 -3.47
N PHE A 16 -7.41 -10.81 -4.37
CA PHE A 16 -8.07 -12.10 -4.06
C PHE A 16 -7.12 -13.30 -4.20
N THR A 17 -6.07 -13.19 -5.01
CA THR A 17 -5.12 -14.29 -5.24
C THR A 17 -4.06 -14.35 -4.14
N ASN A 18 -3.60 -13.19 -3.66
CA ASN A 18 -2.61 -13.11 -2.57
C ASN A 18 -2.86 -11.90 -1.65
N PRO A 19 -3.97 -11.89 -0.90
CA PRO A 19 -4.39 -10.76 -0.07
C PRO A 19 -3.33 -10.33 0.94
N ILE A 20 -2.60 -11.29 1.51
CA ILE A 20 -1.59 -11.06 2.55
C ILE A 20 -0.43 -10.23 2.01
N ALA A 21 0.06 -10.51 0.79
CA ALA A 21 1.14 -9.74 0.19
C ALA A 21 0.74 -8.27 -0.05
N PHE A 22 -0.48 -8.05 -0.56
CA PHE A 22 -1.02 -6.70 -0.77
C PHE A 22 -1.24 -5.95 0.53
N TYR A 23 -1.73 -6.63 1.55
CA TYR A 23 -1.86 -6.11 2.90
C TYR A 23 -0.51 -5.63 3.47
N ILE A 24 0.52 -6.50 3.50
CA ILE A 24 1.85 -6.16 4.06
C ILE A 24 2.53 -5.04 3.28
N TYR A 25 2.44 -5.10 1.94
CA TYR A 25 3.03 -4.08 1.06
C TYR A 25 2.34 -2.73 1.23
N GLY A 26 1.01 -2.73 1.19
CA GLY A 26 0.18 -1.54 1.36
C GLY A 26 0.29 -0.92 2.75
N ALA A 27 0.48 -1.70 3.81
CA ALA A 27 0.77 -1.19 5.14
C ALA A 27 2.06 -0.35 5.17
N GLY A 28 3.10 -0.76 4.43
CA GLY A 28 4.33 0.03 4.31
C GLY A 28 4.12 1.36 3.59
N ILE A 29 3.36 1.35 2.49
CA ILE A 29 3.03 2.58 1.75
C ILE A 29 2.18 3.49 2.62
N LEU A 30 1.14 2.96 3.27
CA LEU A 30 0.25 3.73 4.12
C LEU A 30 1.01 4.34 5.31
N ALA A 31 1.93 3.59 5.92
CA ALA A 31 2.80 4.11 6.98
C ALA A 31 3.65 5.28 6.50
N LEU A 32 4.25 5.17 5.31
CA LEU A 32 5.01 6.27 4.70
C LEU A 32 4.13 7.49 4.41
N MET A 33 2.92 7.27 3.86
CA MET A 33 1.98 8.36 3.55
C MET A 33 1.54 9.13 4.80
N ASN A 34 1.36 8.45 5.94
CA ASN A 34 0.99 9.09 7.21
C ASN A 34 2.19 9.70 7.93
N ALA A 35 3.39 9.13 7.77
CA ALA A 35 4.61 9.67 8.36
C ALA A 35 5.15 10.90 7.61
N PHE A 36 4.96 10.97 6.29
CA PHE A 36 5.56 12.00 5.44
C PHE A 36 5.19 13.45 5.79
N PRO A 37 3.92 13.80 6.14
CA PRO A 37 3.60 15.14 6.61
C PRO A 37 4.39 15.55 7.86
N HIS A 38 4.51 14.65 8.84
CA HIS A 38 5.28 14.90 10.06
C HIS A 38 6.79 15.05 9.81
N PHE A 39 7.31 14.40 8.77
CA PHE A 39 8.67 14.63 8.32
C PHE A 39 8.86 16.06 7.77
N ILE A 40 7.91 16.54 6.95
CA ILE A 40 7.95 17.91 6.41
C ILE A 40 7.85 18.95 7.53
N ASP A 41 7.01 18.70 8.53
CA ASP A 41 6.81 19.60 9.68
C ASP A 41 7.99 19.58 10.69
N GLY A 42 9.01 18.74 10.47
CA GLY A 42 10.12 18.55 11.40
C GLY A 42 9.74 17.82 12.70
N ASN A 43 8.54 17.24 12.77
CA ASN A 43 8.05 16.50 13.93
C ASN A 43 8.46 15.02 13.85
N PHE A 44 9.76 14.78 14.06
CA PHE A 44 10.35 13.45 13.94
C PHE A 44 9.73 12.41 14.88
N VAL A 45 9.33 12.82 16.09
CA VAL A 45 8.71 11.91 17.07
C VAL A 45 7.37 11.39 16.55
N GLN A 46 6.51 12.28 16.03
CA GLN A 46 5.23 11.87 15.45
C GLN A 46 5.42 11.06 14.17
N MET A 47 6.39 11.40 13.34
CA MET A 47 6.75 10.61 12.15
C MET A 47 7.07 9.15 12.52
N VAL A 48 7.94 8.94 13.52
CA VAL A 48 8.33 7.60 13.97
C VAL A 48 7.12 6.85 14.52
N PHE A 49 6.30 7.48 15.36
CA PHE A 49 5.11 6.85 15.90
C PHE A 49 4.12 6.44 14.80
N GLN A 50 3.78 7.33 13.88
CA GLN A 50 2.87 7.02 12.77
C GLN A 50 3.39 5.85 11.93
N TYR A 51 4.69 5.86 11.61
CA TYR A 51 5.29 4.76 10.86
C TYR A 51 5.21 3.43 11.62
N PHE A 52 5.58 3.42 12.90
CA PHE A 52 5.59 2.19 13.70
C PHE A 52 4.18 1.64 13.96
N PHE A 53 3.23 2.51 14.33
CA PHE A 53 1.86 2.10 14.60
C PHE A 53 1.16 1.52 13.37
N ILE A 54 1.43 2.04 12.18
CA ILE A 54 0.79 1.55 10.96
C ILE A 54 1.53 0.34 10.38
N LYS A 55 2.86 0.28 10.50
CA LYS A 55 3.65 -0.79 9.88
C LYS A 55 3.76 -2.06 10.72
N TYR A 56 3.92 -1.92 12.03
CA TYR A 56 4.29 -3.04 12.91
C TYR A 56 3.20 -3.44 13.90
N LEU A 57 2.29 -2.55 14.24
CA LEU A 57 1.17 -2.91 15.09
C LEU A 57 0.03 -3.53 14.27
N PRO A 58 -0.70 -4.50 14.86
CA PRO A 58 -1.84 -5.11 14.21
C PRO A 58 -2.95 -4.07 13.97
N PRO A 59 -3.72 -4.23 12.88
CA PRO A 59 -4.82 -3.35 12.58
C PRO A 59 -5.90 -3.46 13.66
N THR A 60 -6.43 -2.33 14.08
CA THR A 60 -7.49 -2.23 15.09
C THR A 60 -8.89 -2.38 14.50
N SER A 61 -9.01 -2.38 13.16
CA SER A 61 -10.29 -2.58 12.48
C SER A 61 -10.13 -3.26 11.12
N VAL A 62 -11.21 -3.92 10.68
CA VAL A 62 -11.31 -4.49 9.32
C VAL A 62 -11.12 -3.42 8.25
N GLY A 63 -11.58 -2.18 8.50
CA GLY A 63 -11.39 -1.05 7.60
C GLY A 63 -9.92 -0.75 7.32
N GLN A 64 -9.04 -0.87 8.32
CA GLN A 64 -7.60 -0.70 8.12
C GLN A 64 -7.00 -1.78 7.23
N VAL A 65 -7.43 -3.04 7.40
CA VAL A 65 -7.01 -4.15 6.53
C VAL A 65 -7.42 -3.88 5.08
N ILE A 66 -8.68 -3.48 4.86
CA ILE A 66 -9.21 -3.15 3.54
C ILE A 66 -8.41 -2.01 2.91
N MET A 67 -8.17 -0.93 3.65
CA MET A 67 -7.40 0.22 3.14
C MET A 67 -5.97 -0.17 2.77
N GLN A 68 -5.30 -0.96 3.60
CA GLN A 68 -3.94 -1.43 3.30
C GLN A 68 -3.93 -2.31 2.05
N VAL A 69 -4.89 -3.22 1.89
CA VAL A 69 -5.00 -4.04 0.67
C VAL A 69 -5.28 -3.19 -0.57
N ILE A 70 -6.16 -2.19 -0.49
CA ILE A 70 -6.47 -1.30 -1.62
C ILE A 70 -5.23 -0.49 -2.02
N VAL A 71 -4.56 0.16 -1.07
CA VAL A 71 -3.35 0.95 -1.33
C VAL A 71 -2.25 0.07 -1.92
N GLY A 72 -2.02 -1.11 -1.32
CA GLY A 72 -1.04 -2.07 -1.82
C GLY A 72 -1.35 -2.51 -3.25
N THR A 73 -2.63 -2.78 -3.55
CA THR A 73 -3.09 -3.22 -4.87
C THR A 73 -2.88 -2.16 -5.93
N LEU A 74 -3.27 -0.91 -5.64
CA LEU A 74 -3.14 0.20 -6.57
C LEU A 74 -1.67 0.45 -6.91
N VAL A 75 -0.82 0.60 -5.88
CA VAL A 75 0.60 0.92 -6.07
C VAL A 75 1.37 -0.24 -6.71
N ALA A 76 1.11 -1.49 -6.30
CA ALA A 76 1.75 -2.64 -6.93
C ALA A 76 1.32 -2.81 -8.40
N GLY A 77 0.06 -2.55 -8.72
CA GLY A 77 -0.42 -2.56 -10.11
C GLY A 77 0.21 -1.45 -10.94
N LEU A 78 0.28 -0.22 -10.42
CA LEU A 78 0.98 0.89 -11.09
C LEU A 78 2.45 0.58 -11.30
N ARG A 79 3.12 0.05 -10.28
CA ARG A 79 4.52 -0.40 -10.38
C ARG A 79 4.67 -1.44 -11.50
N TRP A 80 3.84 -2.47 -11.51
CA TRP A 80 3.85 -3.47 -12.57
C TRP A 80 3.66 -2.83 -13.96
N PHE A 81 2.67 -1.95 -14.12
CA PHE A 81 2.38 -1.29 -15.40
C PHE A 81 3.54 -0.44 -15.92
N VAL A 82 4.25 0.26 -15.04
CA VAL A 82 5.41 1.10 -15.40
C VAL A 82 6.63 0.25 -15.78
N PHE A 83 6.89 -0.84 -15.06
CA PHE A 83 8.11 -1.62 -15.24
C PHE A 83 8.01 -2.79 -16.22
N THR A 84 6.82 -3.14 -16.71
CA THR A 84 6.69 -4.24 -17.68
C THR A 84 7.17 -3.77 -19.07
N PRO A 85 8.08 -4.49 -19.79
CA PRO A 85 8.64 -4.08 -21.10
C PRO A 85 7.65 -4.20 -22.26
N ARG A 86 7.43 -3.10 -23.00
CA ARG A 86 6.36 -2.97 -24.01
C ARG A 86 6.67 -3.64 -25.34
#